data_AF-A0A2E7QFQ1-F1
#
_entry.id   AF-A0A2E7QFQ1-F1
#
_cell.length_a   1.000
_cell.length_b   1.000
_cell.length_c   1.000
_cell.angle_alpha   90.00
_cell.angle_beta   90.00
_cell.angle_gamma   90.00
#
_symmetry.space_group_name_H-M   'P 1'
#
loop_
_entity.id
_entity.type
_entity.pdbx_description
1 polymer ?
#
loop_
_entity_poly.entity_id
_entity_poly.type
_entity_poly.pdbx_seq_one_letter_code
_entity_poly.pdbx_strand_id
1 'polypeptide(L)' 'MANIKILGSGHWREKRGTVNWVSCGSCEEWFHTNQRLTTEVDAGRSRFHCPNCQTEFEFDGAREIVLVPNR' A
#
# COMPACT_ATOMS: atom_id res chain seq x y z
N MET A 1 -1.14 -11.68 -6.28
CA MET A 1 0.24 -11.18 -6.09
C MET A 1 0.27 -9.68 -6.35
N ALA A 2 0.23 -8.89 -5.29
CA ALA A 2 0.36 -7.44 -5.39
C ALA A 2 1.79 -7.02 -5.73
N ASN A 3 1.95 -5.96 -6.54
CA ASN A 3 3.26 -5.41 -6.84
C ASN A 3 3.75 -4.55 -5.67
N ILE A 4 4.78 -4.98 -4.95
CA ILE A 4 5.39 -4.20 -3.87
C ILE A 4 6.52 -3.36 -4.42
N LYS A 5 6.50 -2.06 -4.13
CA LYS A 5 7.62 -1.14 -4.37
C LYS A 5 8.04 -0.52 -3.05
N ILE A 6 9.35 -0.48 -2.80
CA ILE A 6 9.92 0.27 -1.67
C ILE A 6 10.26 1.66 -2.20
N LEU A 7 9.92 2.72 -1.45
CA LEU A 7 10.30 4.09 -1.81
C LEU A 7 11.83 4.22 -1.83
N GLY A 8 12.43 4.00 -3.00
CA GLY A 8 13.79 4.42 -3.37
C GLY A 8 13.79 5.75 -4.11
N SER A 9 14.97 6.33 -4.31
CA SER A 9 15.23 7.60 -5.00
C SER A 9 14.94 7.49 -6.51
N GLY A 10 13.67 7.41 -6.88
CA GLY A 10 13.28 7.30 -8.27
C GLY A 10 11.78 7.17 -8.43
N HIS A 11 11.17 8.23 -8.95
CA HIS A 11 9.89 8.15 -9.67
C HIS A 11 8.58 7.99 -8.87
N TRP A 12 8.46 8.58 -7.69
CA TRP A 12 7.15 8.63 -7.00
C TRP A 12 6.74 10.04 -6.55
N ARG A 13 7.26 11.12 -7.14
CA ARG A 13 7.21 12.54 -6.68
C ARG A 13 5.98 13.05 -5.89
N GLU A 14 4.80 12.44 -6.00
CA GLU A 14 3.56 12.73 -5.27
C GLU A 14 3.37 11.94 -3.96
N LYS A 15 3.92 10.73 -3.82
CA LYS A 15 3.71 9.83 -2.66
C LYS A 15 4.77 10.05 -1.55
N ARG A 16 4.83 11.27 -1.01
CA ARG A 16 5.82 11.71 0.01
C ARG A 16 5.41 11.36 1.43
N GLY A 17 6.41 11.07 2.28
CA GLY A 17 6.26 11.09 3.74
C GLY A 17 6.67 9.80 4.44
N THR A 18 6.05 9.57 5.59
CA THR A 18 6.28 8.46 6.51
C THR A 18 5.14 7.42 6.48
N VAL A 19 4.28 7.49 5.47
CA VAL A 19 3.07 6.66 5.35
C VAL A 19 3.14 5.75 4.12
N ASN A 20 2.64 4.53 4.28
CA ASN A 20 2.56 3.56 3.19
C ASN A 20 1.36 3.89 2.29
N TRP A 21 1.47 3.56 1.01
CA TRP A 21 0.41 3.79 0.03
C TRP A 21 -0.03 2.48 -0.59
N VAL A 22 -1.33 2.36 -0.85
CA VAL A 22 -1.96 1.19 -1.44
C VAL A 22 -2.85 1.65 -2.59
N SER A 23 -2.73 0.97 -3.73
CA SER A 23 -3.67 1.07 -4.85
C SER A 23 -4.68 -0.07 -4.75
N CYS A 24 -5.96 0.27 -4.71
CA CYS A 24 -7.05 -0.70 -4.63
C CYS A 24 -7.16 -1.51 -5.92
N GLY A 25 -7.27 -2.83 -5.85
CA GLY A 25 -7.51 -3.67 -7.04
C GLY A 25 -8.88 -3.47 -7.68
N SER A 26 -9.88 -2.99 -6.94
CA SER A 26 -11.27 -2.88 -7.41
C SER A 26 -11.58 -1.55 -8.11
N CYS A 27 -11.12 -0.44 -7.56
CA CYS A 27 -11.38 0.89 -8.12
C CYS A 27 -10.12 1.62 -8.61
N GLU A 28 -8.95 0.99 -8.49
CA GLU A 28 -7.63 1.50 -8.91
C GLU A 28 -7.17 2.78 -8.17
N GLU A 29 -8.00 3.31 -7.27
CA GLU A 29 -7.69 4.50 -6.49
C GLU A 29 -6.61 4.25 -5.42
N TRP A 30 -5.86 5.31 -5.14
CA TRP A 30 -4.80 5.31 -4.14
C TRP A 30 -5.29 5.81 -2.79
N PHE A 31 -4.83 5.17 -1.72
CA PHE A 31 -5.03 5.65 -0.36
C PHE A 31 -3.79 5.38 0.49
N HIS A 32 -3.64 6.17 1.55
CA HIS A 32 -2.55 5.98 2.51
C HIS A 32 -3.03 5.13 3.69
N THR A 33 -2.08 4.44 4.32
CA THR A 33 -2.32 3.66 5.53
C THR A 33 -1.22 3.95 6.54
N ASN A 34 -1.66 4.22 7.77
CA ASN A 34 -0.80 4.71 8.85
C ASN A 34 -0.10 3.59 9.62
N GLN A 35 -0.40 2.32 9.30
CA GLN A 35 0.21 1.19 10.00
C GLN A 35 1.65 0.97 9.55
N ARG A 36 2.50 0.54 10.50
CA ARG A 36 3.80 -0.11 10.24
C ARG A 36 3.56 -1.42 9.50
N LEU A 37 3.21 -1.31 8.22
CA LEU A 37 2.83 -2.44 7.37
C LEU A 37 4.02 -3.25 6.90
N THR A 38 5.26 -2.82 7.17
CA THR A 38 6.46 -3.52 6.73
C THR A 38 6.43 -4.98 7.17
N THR A 39 6.11 -5.26 8.43
CA THR A 39 6.07 -6.64 8.96
C THR A 39 4.83 -7.42 8.52
N GLU A 40 3.68 -6.78 8.36
CA GLU A 40 2.43 -7.49 8.00
C GLU A 40 2.31 -7.76 6.49
N VAL A 41 2.86 -6.87 5.67
CA VAL A 41 3.00 -7.06 4.23
C VAL A 41 4.02 -8.16 3.93
N ASP A 42 5.18 -8.16 4.60
CA ASP A 42 6.15 -9.27 4.48
C ASP A 42 5.54 -10.62 4.89
N ALA A 43 4.57 -10.60 5.82
CA ALA A 43 3.83 -11.79 6.23
C ALA A 43 2.61 -12.11 5.35
N GLY A 44 2.24 -11.24 4.39
CA GLY A 44 1.07 -11.39 3.54
C GLY A 44 -0.28 -11.36 4.27
N ARG A 45 -0.34 -10.81 5.49
CA ARG A 45 -1.52 -10.87 6.36
C ARG A 45 -2.32 -9.56 6.48
N SER A 46 -1.92 -8.52 5.77
CA SER A 46 -2.61 -7.22 5.85
C SER A 46 -3.98 -7.25 5.18
N ARG A 47 -4.98 -6.75 5.89
CA ARG A 47 -6.31 -6.42 5.36
C ARG A 47 -6.41 -4.92 5.15
N PHE A 48 -6.94 -4.53 4.01
CA PHE A 48 -7.09 -3.15 3.59
C PHE A 48 -8.55 -2.82 3.40
N HIS A 49 -8.94 -1.62 3.80
CA HIS A 49 -10.25 -1.07 3.51
C HIS A 49 -10.07 0.18 2.65
N CYS A 50 -10.56 0.14 1.41
CA CYS A 50 -10.45 1.29 0.51
C CYS A 50 -11.47 2.37 0.90
N PRO A 51 -11.04 3.60 1.24
CA PRO A 51 -11.99 4.66 1.59
C PRO A 51 -12.82 5.16 0.40
N ASN A 52 -12.38 4.91 -0.84
CA ASN A 52 -13.03 5.42 -2.05
C ASN A 52 -14.21 4.55 -2.50
N CYS A 53 -14.04 3.23 -2.49
CA CYS A 53 -15.07 2.28 -2.91
C CYS A 53 -15.61 1.41 -1.77
N GLN A 54 -15.13 1.62 -0.54
CA GLN A 54 -15.54 0.89 0.67
C GLN A 54 -15.34 -0.63 0.58
N THR A 55 -14.50 -1.08 -0.35
CA THR A 55 -14.19 -2.50 -0.52
C THR A 55 -13.08 -2.91 0.45
N GLU A 56 -13.31 -4.01 1.14
CA GLU A 56 -12.30 -4.71 1.93
C GLU A 56 -11.58 -5.75 1.08
N PHE A 57 -10.27 -5.82 1.19
CA PHE A 57 -9.45 -6.75 0.44
C PHE A 57 -8.18 -7.13 1.20
N GLU A 58 -7.67 -8.33 0.95
CA GLU A 58 -6.40 -8.80 1.51
C GLU A 58 -5.23 -8.32 0.65
N PHE A 59 -4.00 -8.57 1.10
CA PHE A 59 -2.78 -8.18 0.41
C PHE A 59 -2.77 -8.52 -1.09
N ASP A 60 -3.24 -9.70 -1.48
CA ASP A 60 -3.30 -10.10 -2.88
C ASP A 60 -4.33 -9.36 -3.74
N GLY A 61 -5.31 -8.72 -3.10
CA GLY A 61 -6.28 -7.85 -3.76
C GLY A 61 -5.78 -6.43 -4.00
N ALA A 62 -4.58 -6.08 -3.50
CA ALA A 62 -3.94 -4.82 -3.81
C ALA A 62 -3.34 -4.87 -5.23
N ARG A 63 -3.51 -3.79 -5.98
CA ARG A 63 -2.87 -3.66 -7.30
C ARG A 63 -1.38 -3.36 -7.15
N GLU A 64 -1.09 -2.42 -6.27
CA GLU A 64 0.26 -1.95 -5.99
C GLU A 64 0.35 -1.44 -4.55
N ILE A 65 1.46 -1.73 -3.89
CA ILE A 65 1.74 -1.26 -2.53
C ILE A 65 3.10 -0.59 -2.53
N VAL A 66 3.14 0.63 -2.00
CA VAL A 66 4.34 1.42 -1.88
C VAL A 66 4.68 1.57 -0.39
N LEU A 67 5.76 0.92 0.02
CA LEU A 67 6.23 0.90 1.40
C LEU A 67 7.29 1.96 1.64
N VAL A 68 7.13 2.70 2.74
CA VAL A 68 8.19 3.55 3.29
C VAL A 68 9.05 2.67 4.22
N PRO A 69 10.37 2.58 4.01
CA PRO A 69 11.25 1.89 4.95
C PRO A 69 11.26 2.64 6.30
N ASN A 70 11.05 1.91 7.40
CA ASN A 70 11.32 2.44 8.74
C ASN A 70 12.82 2.72 8.83
N ARG A 71 13.18 3.97 9.15
CA ARG A 71 14.57 4.40 9.36
C ARG A 71 15.10 3.95 10.71
#